data_AF-A0A7S1ANW6-F1
#
_entry.id   AF-A0A7S1ANW6-F1
#
_cell.length_a   1.000
_cell.length_b   1.000
_cell.length_c   1.000
_cell.angle_alpha   90.00
_cell.angle_beta   90.00
_cell.angle_gamma   90.00
#
_symmetry.space_group_name_H-M   'P 1'
#
loop_
_entity.id
_entity.type
_entity.pdbx_description
1 polymer ?
#
loop_
_entity_poly.entity_id
_entity_poly.type
_entity_poly.pdbx_seq_one_letter_code
_entity_poly.pdbx_strand_id
1 'polypeptide(L)'
;DVGATFSDEGIASFEAWVGETSGSTLQQVCSQDQSLSTSYHQFDVYGETEGYMTLVFLEMFEQGPVLSSVVLFTWILSMVNAMQNIGIFVVSVALQHSRASPMLRLETVLKHSKCFAVMEIPTLRVAWIIFVGFLQLAVACTLMINGALWIVQTTHNTELFLNTLALS
;
A
#
# COMPACT_ATOMS: atom_id res chain seq x y z
N ASP A 1 16.86 1.75 -37.96
CA ASP A 1 16.29 1.19 -39.22
C ASP A 1 15.18 0.20 -38.95
N VAL A 2 13.96 0.72 -38.83
CA VAL A 2 12.72 -0.05 -39.05
C VAL A 2 11.85 0.87 -39.89
N GLY A 3 11.86 0.65 -41.20
CA GLY A 3 10.98 1.36 -42.12
C GLY A 3 9.56 0.90 -41.87
N ALA A 4 8.83 1.61 -41.00
CA ALA A 4 7.39 1.42 -40.87
C ALA A 4 6.74 1.86 -42.18
N THR A 5 6.42 0.90 -43.04
CA THR A 5 5.60 1.14 -44.21
C THR A 5 4.18 1.43 -43.74
N PHE A 6 3.78 2.71 -43.85
CA PHE A 6 2.41 3.12 -43.60
C PHE A 6 1.48 2.49 -44.65
N SER A 7 0.32 2.02 -44.23
CA SER A 7 -0.70 1.53 -45.15
C SER A 7 -1.27 2.69 -45.97
N ASP A 8 -1.66 2.43 -47.23
CA ASP A 8 -2.29 3.43 -48.10
C ASP A 8 -3.57 4.03 -47.46
N GLU A 9 -4.28 3.22 -46.66
CA GLU A 9 -5.43 3.64 -45.87
C GLU A 9 -5.04 4.59 -44.71
N GLY A 10 -3.89 4.36 -44.09
CA GLY A 10 -3.32 5.26 -43.08
C GLY A 10 -2.91 6.61 -43.66
N ILE A 11 -2.40 6.61 -44.90
CA ILE A 11 -2.02 7.83 -45.61
C ILE A 11 -3.27 8.62 -46.00
N ALA A 12 -4.28 7.96 -46.56
CA ALA A 12 -5.53 8.60 -46.97
C ALA A 12 -6.31 9.19 -45.77
N SER A 13 -6.36 8.47 -44.65
CA SER A 13 -7.00 8.96 -43.43
C SER A 13 -6.25 10.14 -42.81
N PHE A 14 -4.92 10.15 -42.87
CA PHE A 14 -4.13 11.30 -42.44
C PHE A 14 -4.37 12.54 -43.32
N GLU A 15 -4.42 12.38 -44.65
CA GLU A 15 -4.72 13.50 -45.56
C GLU A 15 -6.12 14.08 -45.33
N ALA A 16 -7.12 13.24 -45.08
CA ALA A 16 -8.46 13.67 -44.72
C ALA A 16 -8.46 14.46 -43.39
N TRP A 17 -7.77 13.94 -42.38
CA TRP A 17 -7.63 14.62 -41.09
C TRP A 17 -6.94 15.98 -41.20
N VAL A 18 -5.87 16.09 -42.01
CA VAL A 18 -5.18 17.37 -42.27
C VAL A 18 -6.11 18.38 -42.93
N GLY A 19 -6.98 17.93 -43.85
CA GLY A 19 -7.96 18.78 -44.53
C GLY A 19 -9.08 19.28 -43.62
N GLU A 20 -9.47 18.50 -42.61
CA GLU A 20 -10.54 18.83 -41.67
C GLU A 20 -10.05 19.63 -40.44
N THR A 21 -8.76 19.58 -40.16
CA THR A 21 -8.18 20.15 -38.93
C THR A 21 -7.82 21.62 -39.10
N SER A 22 -8.09 22.44 -38.07
CA SER A 22 -7.74 23.86 -38.07
C SER A 22 -6.23 24.08 -38.05
N GLY A 23 -5.76 25.14 -38.71
CA GLY A 23 -4.33 25.47 -38.82
C GLY A 23 -3.62 25.65 -37.47
N SER A 24 -4.34 26.06 -36.43
CA SER A 24 -3.82 26.16 -35.06
C SER A 24 -3.46 24.79 -34.47
N THR A 25 -4.27 23.76 -34.73
CA THR A 25 -4.04 22.40 -34.22
C THR A 25 -2.91 21.71 -34.98
N LEU A 26 -2.81 21.94 -36.30
CA LEU A 26 -1.66 21.52 -37.11
C LEU A 26 -0.35 22.11 -36.59
N GLN A 27 -0.33 23.40 -36.29
CA GLN A 27 0.85 24.07 -35.76
C GLN A 27 1.27 23.49 -34.40
N GLN A 28 0.30 23.12 -33.55
CA GLN A 28 0.53 22.48 -32.24
C GLN A 28 1.06 21.04 -32.36
N VAL A 29 0.54 20.24 -33.30
CA VAL A 29 1.05 18.88 -33.59
C VAL A 29 2.48 18.95 -34.14
N CYS A 30 2.74 19.88 -35.06
CA CYS A 30 4.08 20.08 -35.62
C CYS A 30 5.09 20.64 -34.61
N SER A 31 4.65 21.43 -33.62
CA SER A 31 5.51 21.92 -32.54
C SER A 31 5.73 20.90 -31.42
N GLN A 32 5.22 19.66 -31.57
CA GLN A 32 5.23 18.63 -30.52
C GLN A 32 4.68 19.17 -29.19
N ASP A 33 3.66 20.04 -29.27
CA ASP A 33 3.12 20.68 -28.08
C ASP A 33 2.41 19.64 -27.22
N GLN A 34 3.01 19.33 -26.06
CA GLN A 34 2.50 18.32 -25.15
C GLN A 34 1.14 18.72 -24.53
N SER A 35 0.58 19.90 -24.83
CA SER A 35 -0.79 20.23 -24.39
C SER A 35 -1.87 19.40 -25.11
N LEU A 36 -1.60 18.90 -26.33
CA LEU A 36 -2.42 17.88 -27.01
C LEU A 36 -2.36 16.51 -26.30
N SER A 37 -1.41 16.34 -25.36
CA SER A 37 -1.37 15.16 -24.49
C SER A 37 -2.62 15.04 -23.65
N THR A 38 -3.42 16.08 -23.39
CA THR A 38 -4.67 15.89 -22.63
C THR A 38 -5.61 14.88 -23.31
N SER A 39 -5.70 14.89 -24.64
CA SER A 39 -6.46 13.89 -25.41
C SER A 39 -5.79 12.51 -25.40
N TYR A 40 -4.46 12.46 -25.40
CA TYR A 40 -3.69 11.21 -25.31
C TYR A 40 -3.74 10.59 -23.90
N HIS A 41 -3.67 11.42 -22.86
CA HIS A 41 -3.81 11.08 -21.45
C HIS A 41 -5.24 10.61 -21.16
N GLN A 42 -6.25 11.22 -21.81
CA GLN A 42 -7.63 10.73 -21.74
C GLN A 42 -7.78 9.36 -22.40
N PHE A 43 -7.10 9.10 -23.52
CA PHE A 43 -7.15 7.80 -24.19
C PHE A 43 -6.41 6.72 -23.39
N ASP A 44 -5.28 7.07 -22.78
CA ASP A 44 -4.50 6.19 -21.91
C ASP A 44 -5.26 5.88 -20.62
N VAL A 45 -5.84 6.91 -19.98
CA VAL A 45 -6.74 6.76 -18.82
C VAL A 45 -7.98 5.95 -19.21
N TYR A 46 -8.53 6.10 -20.41
CA TYR A 46 -9.66 5.31 -20.88
C TYR A 46 -9.29 3.84 -21.05
N GLY A 47 -8.15 3.54 -21.66
CA GLY A 47 -7.64 2.18 -21.80
C GLY A 47 -7.34 1.50 -20.46
N GLU A 48 -6.76 2.25 -19.51
CA GLU A 48 -6.57 1.77 -18.14
C GLU A 48 -7.90 1.58 -17.39
N THR A 49 -8.86 2.50 -17.56
CA THR A 49 -10.17 2.43 -16.92
C THR A 49 -10.98 1.24 -17.45
N GLU A 50 -10.89 0.95 -18.75
CA GLU A 50 -11.55 -0.22 -19.36
C GLU A 50 -10.98 -1.53 -18.79
N GLY A 51 -9.66 -1.61 -18.60
CA GLY A 51 -9.01 -2.74 -17.93
C GLY A 51 -9.29 -2.83 -16.42
N TYR A 52 -9.66 -1.74 -15.76
CA TYR A 52 -10.09 -1.71 -14.36
C TYR A 52 -11.56 -2.11 -14.16
N MET A 53 -12.40 -1.80 -15.16
CA MET A 53 -13.83 -2.08 -15.18
C MET A 53 -14.19 -3.43 -15.81
N THR A 54 -13.21 -4.28 -16.16
CA THR A 54 -13.51 -5.64 -16.60
C THR A 54 -14.33 -6.35 -15.53
N LEU A 55 -15.55 -6.72 -15.92
CA LEU A 55 -16.50 -7.39 -15.06
C LEU A 55 -15.94 -8.76 -14.69
N VAL A 56 -15.85 -9.03 -13.39
CA VAL A 56 -15.43 -10.30 -12.83
C VAL A 56 -16.53 -10.81 -11.91
N PHE A 57 -16.71 -12.13 -11.88
CA PHE A 57 -17.72 -12.83 -11.06
C PHE A 57 -19.17 -12.51 -11.46
N LEU A 58 -19.75 -13.37 -12.32
CA LEU A 58 -21.18 -13.32 -12.70
C LEU A 58 -21.65 -11.93 -13.19
N GLU A 59 -20.78 -11.16 -13.85
CA GLU A 59 -21.07 -9.79 -14.34
C GLU A 59 -21.54 -8.79 -13.28
N MET A 60 -21.40 -9.10 -11.98
CA MET A 60 -21.91 -8.25 -10.90
C MET A 60 -20.87 -7.31 -10.29
N PHE A 61 -19.56 -7.59 -10.46
CA PHE A 61 -18.52 -6.83 -9.79
C PHE A 61 -17.41 -6.37 -10.74
N GLU A 62 -16.95 -5.14 -10.55
CA GLU A 62 -15.78 -4.60 -11.24
C GLU A 62 -14.50 -5.13 -10.57
N GLN A 63 -13.57 -5.64 -11.36
CA GLN A 63 -12.36 -6.30 -10.86
C GLN A 63 -11.47 -5.37 -10.02
N GLY A 64 -11.28 -4.13 -10.45
CA GLY A 64 -10.38 -3.17 -9.80
C GLY A 64 -10.77 -2.82 -8.36
N PRO A 65 -12.00 -2.33 -8.11
CA PRO A 65 -12.46 -1.97 -6.77
C PRO A 65 -12.44 -3.15 -5.79
N VAL A 66 -12.77 -4.36 -6.26
CA VAL A 66 -12.75 -5.57 -5.43
C VAL A 66 -11.32 -5.91 -5.00
N LEU A 67 -10.36 -5.88 -5.94
CA LEU A 67 -8.97 -6.22 -5.65
C LEU A 67 -8.34 -5.20 -4.68
N SER A 68 -8.59 -3.90 -4.89
CA SER A 68 -8.16 -2.85 -3.97
C SER A 68 -8.78 -3.03 -2.57
N SER A 69 -10.07 -3.37 -2.49
CA SER A 69 -10.76 -3.62 -1.21
C SER A 69 -10.17 -4.82 -0.46
N VAL A 70 -9.84 -5.90 -1.15
CA VAL A 70 -9.21 -7.10 -0.55
C VAL A 70 -7.80 -6.78 -0.04
N VAL A 71 -7.01 -6.03 -0.80
CA VAL A 71 -5.68 -5.62 -0.37
C VAL A 71 -5.76 -4.71 0.86
N LEU A 72 -6.62 -3.69 0.83
CA LEU A 72 -6.84 -2.80 1.97
C LEU A 72 -7.30 -3.57 3.21
N PHE A 73 -8.21 -4.52 3.04
CA PHE A 73 -8.68 -5.36 4.14
C PHE A 73 -7.56 -6.22 4.73
N THR A 74 -6.78 -6.89 3.89
CA THR A 74 -5.61 -7.68 4.31
C THR A 74 -4.57 -6.83 5.04
N TRP A 75 -4.29 -5.63 4.51
CA TRP A 75 -3.39 -4.66 5.12
C TRP A 75 -3.84 -4.24 6.52
N ILE A 76 -5.12 -3.90 6.66
CA ILE A 76 -5.71 -3.52 7.96
C ILE A 76 -5.61 -4.68 8.95
N LEU A 77 -5.94 -5.91 8.53
CA LEU A 77 -5.82 -7.08 9.40
C LEU A 77 -4.38 -7.33 9.86
N SER A 78 -3.41 -7.19 8.96
CA SER A 78 -1.98 -7.32 9.29
C SER A 78 -1.54 -6.29 10.34
N MET A 79 -1.95 -5.03 10.16
CA MET A 79 -1.63 -3.95 11.11
C MET A 79 -2.34 -4.14 12.46
N VAL A 80 -3.60 -4.55 12.48
CA VAL A 80 -4.34 -4.86 13.71
C VAL A 80 -3.67 -5.99 14.48
N ASN A 81 -3.22 -7.04 13.80
CA ASN A 81 -2.48 -8.13 14.42
C ASN A 81 -1.15 -7.64 15.04
N ALA A 82 -0.40 -6.78 14.34
CA ALA A 82 0.82 -6.19 14.87
C ALA A 82 0.54 -5.33 16.12
N MET A 83 -0.50 -4.49 16.09
CA MET A 83 -0.91 -3.66 17.23
C MET A 83 -1.35 -4.50 18.43
N GLN A 84 -2.09 -5.59 18.19
CA GLN A 84 -2.53 -6.50 19.25
C GLN A 84 -1.34 -7.18 19.93
N ASN A 85 -0.34 -7.62 19.16
CA ASN A 85 0.87 -8.24 19.72
C ASN A 85 1.64 -7.27 20.62
N ILE A 86 1.77 -6.00 20.20
CA ILE A 86 2.38 -4.95 21.03
C ILE A 86 1.55 -4.70 22.28
N GLY A 87 0.23 -4.61 22.16
CA GLY A 87 -0.69 -4.41 23.28
C GLY A 87 -0.59 -5.52 24.32
N ILE A 88 -0.63 -6.79 23.90
CA ILE A 88 -0.49 -7.95 24.77
C ILE A 88 0.87 -7.93 25.47
N PHE A 89 1.94 -7.59 24.76
CA PHE A 89 3.28 -7.48 25.35
C PHE A 89 3.33 -6.40 26.44
N VAL A 90 2.83 -5.19 26.16
CA VAL A 90 2.82 -4.09 27.13
C VAL A 90 1.95 -4.43 28.35
N VAL A 91 0.77 -5.01 28.13
CA VAL A 91 -0.12 -5.45 29.23
C VAL A 91 0.53 -6.55 30.07
N SER A 92 1.21 -7.52 29.44
CA SER A 92 1.91 -8.60 30.16
C SER A 92 3.03 -8.04 31.04
N VAL A 93 3.83 -7.11 30.50
CA VAL A 93 4.89 -6.43 31.27
C VAL A 93 4.31 -5.56 32.40
N ALA A 94 3.18 -4.91 32.17
CA ALA A 94 2.51 -4.09 33.18
C ALA A 94 1.89 -4.93 34.31
N LEU A 95 1.27 -6.08 33.99
CA LEU A 95 0.70 -7.00 34.97
C LEU A 95 1.78 -7.71 35.80
N GLN A 96 2.93 -7.98 35.20
CA GLN A 96 4.08 -8.58 35.88
C GLN A 96 4.90 -7.58 36.70
N HIS A 97 4.51 -6.30 36.71
CA HIS A 97 5.17 -5.27 37.49
C HIS A 97 4.77 -5.34 38.98
N SER A 98 5.63 -5.92 39.80
CA SER A 98 5.58 -5.78 41.27
C SER A 98 6.28 -4.49 41.69
N ARG A 99 5.59 -3.65 42.47
CA ARG A 99 6.08 -2.35 42.99
C ARG A 99 7.10 -2.49 44.12
N ALA A 100 7.34 -3.71 44.62
CA ALA A 100 7.91 -3.93 45.95
C ALA A 100 9.44 -4.12 45.99
N SER A 101 10.15 -4.10 44.86
CA SER A 101 11.56 -4.50 44.85
C SER A 101 12.46 -3.65 43.95
N PRO A 102 13.57 -3.13 44.50
CA PRO A 102 14.51 -2.27 43.78
C PRO A 102 15.50 -3.04 42.89
N MET A 103 15.51 -4.38 42.94
CA MET A 103 16.44 -5.23 42.19
C MET A 103 15.71 -6.36 41.47
N LEU A 104 16.15 -6.64 40.24
CA LEU A 104 15.67 -7.73 39.41
C LEU A 104 16.07 -9.06 40.07
N ARG A 105 15.11 -9.73 40.72
CA ARG A 105 15.30 -11.09 41.25
C ARG A 105 14.87 -12.11 40.21
N LEU A 106 15.82 -12.91 39.75
CA LEU A 106 15.55 -14.16 39.03
C LEU A 106 15.44 -15.27 40.08
N GLU A 107 14.26 -15.83 40.29
CA GLU A 107 14.13 -17.08 41.03
C GLU A 107 14.02 -18.23 40.04
N THR A 108 14.91 -19.21 40.18
CA THR A 108 14.84 -20.48 39.44
C THR A 108 13.64 -21.26 39.95
N VAL A 109 12.54 -21.26 39.19
CA VAL A 109 11.36 -22.07 39.52
C VAL A 109 11.66 -23.52 39.17
N LEU A 110 12.01 -24.28 40.20
CA LEU A 110 12.05 -25.75 40.33
C LEU A 110 12.87 -26.56 39.28
N LYS A 111 13.80 -27.33 39.86
CA LYS A 111 14.77 -28.31 39.36
C LYS A 111 14.34 -29.30 38.25
N HIS A 112 13.09 -29.27 37.76
CA HIS A 112 12.58 -30.22 36.77
C HIS A 112 12.05 -29.60 35.47
N SER A 113 11.78 -28.28 35.44
CA SER A 113 11.35 -27.57 34.23
C SER A 113 12.22 -26.34 34.06
N LYS A 114 12.90 -26.21 32.91
CA LYS A 114 13.87 -25.12 32.62
C LYS A 114 13.17 -23.79 32.36
N CYS A 115 12.23 -23.37 33.21
CA CYS A 115 11.51 -22.11 33.08
C CYS A 115 12.08 -21.10 34.07
N PHE A 116 12.74 -20.08 33.55
CA PHE A 116 13.17 -18.93 34.33
C PHE A 116 12.01 -17.96 34.46
N ALA A 117 11.48 -17.78 35.68
CA ALA A 117 10.47 -16.77 35.95
C ALA A 117 11.17 -15.46 36.35
N VAL A 118 10.99 -14.43 35.54
CA VAL A 118 11.42 -13.07 35.88
C VAL A 118 10.42 -12.52 36.89
N MET A 119 10.78 -12.46 38.17
CA MET A 119 9.83 -12.06 39.22
C MET A 119 9.59 -10.54 39.20
N GLU A 120 10.61 -9.72 38.96
CA GLU A 120 10.49 -8.27 39.17
C GLU A 120 11.30 -7.47 38.16
N ILE A 121 10.62 -6.60 37.41
CA ILE A 121 11.24 -5.67 36.46
C ILE A 121 11.26 -4.27 37.10
N PRO A 122 12.42 -3.59 37.17
CA PRO A 122 12.51 -2.26 37.77
C PRO A 122 11.61 -1.25 37.03
N THR A 123 10.96 -0.37 37.80
CA THR A 123 9.98 0.62 37.33
C THR A 123 10.46 1.44 36.13
N LEU A 124 11.75 1.83 36.12
CA LEU A 124 12.34 2.61 35.03
C LEU A 124 12.36 1.83 33.70
N ARG A 125 12.61 0.51 33.74
CA ARG A 125 12.57 -0.33 32.53
C ARG A 125 11.15 -0.55 32.05
N VAL A 126 10.19 -0.73 32.96
CA VAL A 126 8.76 -0.83 32.61
C VAL A 126 8.29 0.47 31.95
N ALA A 127 8.64 1.63 32.51
CA ALA A 127 8.31 2.94 31.93
C ALA A 127 8.92 3.10 30.52
N TRP A 128 10.17 2.67 30.33
CA TRP A 128 10.81 2.65 29.00
C TRP A 128 10.11 1.72 28.02
N ILE A 129 9.74 0.51 28.44
CA ILE A 129 9.02 -0.45 27.59
C ILE A 129 7.65 0.09 27.18
N ILE A 130 6.92 0.70 28.12
CA ILE A 130 5.63 1.34 27.83
C ILE A 130 5.82 2.48 26.84
N PHE A 131 6.83 3.34 27.04
CA PHE A 131 7.14 4.45 26.13
C PHE A 131 7.47 3.95 24.72
N VAL A 132 8.33 2.94 24.59
CA VAL A 132 8.66 2.31 23.30
C VAL A 132 7.42 1.69 22.67
N GLY A 133 6.56 1.04 23.46
CA GLY A 133 5.29 0.49 22.98
C GLY A 133 4.36 1.54 22.40
N PHE A 134 4.23 2.71 23.06
CA PHE A 134 3.47 3.85 22.51
C PHE A 134 4.10 4.41 21.23
N LEU A 135 5.42 4.52 21.18
CA LEU A 135 6.12 4.98 19.98
C LEU A 135 5.92 4.02 18.81
N GLN A 136 5.99 2.72 19.06
CA GLN A 136 5.74 1.68 18.06
C GLN A 136 4.29 1.70 17.58
N LEU A 137 3.32 1.94 18.48
CA LEU A 137 1.91 2.13 18.13
C LEU A 137 1.71 3.35 17.24
N ALA A 138 2.36 4.47 17.57
CA ALA A 138 2.28 5.69 16.76
C ALA A 138 2.84 5.47 15.35
N VAL A 139 4.00 4.81 15.23
CA VAL A 139 4.60 4.45 13.94
C VAL A 139 3.68 3.52 13.15
N ALA A 140 3.09 2.50 13.79
CA ALA A 140 2.13 1.60 13.14
C ALA A 140 0.90 2.37 12.61
N CYS A 141 0.35 3.31 13.38
CA CYS A 141 -0.75 4.16 12.92
C CYS A 141 -0.34 5.04 11.73
N THR A 142 0.85 5.65 11.77
CA THR A 142 1.37 6.45 10.66
C THR A 142 1.57 5.60 9.41
N LEU A 143 2.13 4.39 9.53
CA LEU A 143 2.27 3.46 8.42
C LEU A 143 0.91 2.99 7.88
N MET A 144 -0.08 2.80 8.74
CA MET A 144 -1.43 2.42 8.32
C MET A 144 -2.07 3.51 7.46
N ILE A 145 -1.99 4.78 7.89
CA ILE A 145 -2.58 5.92 7.16
C ILE A 145 -1.83 6.15 5.84
N ASN A 146 -0.49 6.19 5.87
CA ASN A 146 0.30 6.42 4.66
C ASN A 146 0.20 5.22 3.70
N GLY A 147 0.14 3.99 4.20
CA GLY A 147 -0.06 2.80 3.39
C GLY A 147 -1.43 2.81 2.71
N ALA A 148 -2.50 3.21 3.40
CA ALA A 148 -3.81 3.36 2.80
C ALA A 148 -3.84 4.44 1.71
N LEU A 149 -3.22 5.60 1.96
CA LEU A 149 -3.10 6.67 0.97
C LEU A 149 -2.29 6.23 -0.25
N TRP A 150 -1.19 5.50 -0.03
CA TRP A 150 -0.33 4.98 -1.09
C TRP A 150 -1.06 3.94 -1.96
N ILE A 151 -1.84 3.03 -1.34
CA ILE A 151 -2.67 2.06 -2.08
C ILE A 151 -3.70 2.77 -2.96
N VAL A 152 -4.34 3.83 -2.46
CA VAL A 152 -5.32 4.61 -3.24
C VAL A 152 -4.67 5.35 -4.41
N GLN A 153 -3.40 5.77 -4.27
CA GLN A 153 -2.67 6.45 -5.34
C GLN A 153 -2.05 5.49 -6.37
N THR A 154 -1.94 4.21 -6.06
CA THR A 154 -1.33 3.23 -6.98
C THR A 154 -2.39 2.71 -7.95
N THR A 155 -2.33 3.19 -9.19
CA THR A 155 -3.24 2.83 -10.29
C THR A 155 -2.85 1.56 -11.04
N HIS A 156 -1.81 0.84 -10.62
CA HIS A 156 -1.43 -0.44 -11.25
C HIS A 156 -1.69 -1.63 -10.31
N ASN A 157 -2.70 -2.44 -10.67
CA ASN A 157 -3.09 -3.66 -9.96
C ASN A 157 -1.94 -4.65 -9.74
N THR A 158 -0.99 -4.73 -10.69
CA THR A 158 0.19 -5.61 -10.62
C THR A 158 1.20 -5.19 -9.56
N GLU A 159 1.44 -3.89 -9.40
CA GLU A 159 2.30 -3.34 -8.36
C GLU A 159 1.65 -3.48 -6.98
N LEU A 160 0.33 -3.36 -6.91
CA LEU A 160 -0.47 -3.54 -5.71
C LEU A 160 -0.36 -4.98 -5.17
N PHE A 161 -0.46 -5.97 -6.05
CA PHE A 161 -0.34 -7.39 -5.68
C PHE A 161 1.09 -7.76 -5.25
N LEU A 162 2.10 -7.32 -6.00
CA LEU A 162 3.51 -7.58 -5.66
C LEU A 162 3.91 -6.93 -4.33
N ASN A 163 3.45 -5.72 -4.05
CA ASN A 163 3.74 -5.05 -2.78
C ASN A 163 2.98 -5.65 -1.60
N THR A 164 1.78 -6.18 -1.82
CA THR A 164 1.04 -6.91 -0.79
C THR A 164 1.76 -8.21 -0.40
N LEU A 165 2.27 -8.95 -1.39
CA LEU A 165 3.06 -10.16 -1.15
C LEU A 165 4.42 -9.85 -0.50
N ALA A 166 5.04 -8.73 -0.83
CA ALA A 166 6.31 -8.32 -0.22
C ALA A 166 6.17 -7.91 1.25
N LEU A 167 4.95 -7.59 1.70
CA LEU A 167 4.70 -7.07 3.04
C LEU A 167 4.08 -8.10 4.00
N SER A 168 3.58 -9.24 3.49
CA SER A 168 3.23 -10.42 4.29
C SER A 168 4.46 -11.22 4.66
#